data_AF-A0A1H5UF78-F1
#
_entry.id   AF-A0A1H5UF78-F1
#
_cell.length_a   1.000
_cell.length_b   1.000
_cell.length_c   1.000
_cell.angle_alpha   90.00
_cell.angle_beta   90.00
_cell.angle_gamma   90.00
#
_symmetry.space_group_name_H-M   'P 1'
#
loop_
_entity.id
_entity.type
_entity.pdbx_description
1 polymer ?
#
loop_
_entity_poly.entity_id
_entity_poly.type
_entity_poly.pdbx_seq_one_letter_code
_entity_poly.pdbx_strand_id
1 'polypeptide(L)'
;MNLSKKLTLEEERLREELVTLEVRIRMKIKRICLTNLKLPYERLSAGRRLKELCLLAISSIDEGDEIKLAACLRELREKGMPI
;
A
#
# COMPACT_ATOMS: atom_id res chain seq x y z
N MET A 1 -7.41 21.88 -8.36
CA MET A 1 -5.94 22.03 -8.29
C MET A 1 -5.52 21.49 -6.94
N ASN A 2 -4.95 20.29 -6.88
CA ASN A 2 -4.43 19.75 -5.63
C ASN A 2 -3.08 20.43 -5.39
N LEU A 3 -3.04 21.35 -4.43
CA LEU A 3 -1.80 21.86 -3.87
C LEU A 3 -1.11 20.66 -3.20
N SER A 4 -0.20 20.01 -3.92
CA SER A 4 0.60 18.92 -3.37
C SER A 4 1.32 19.46 -2.14
N LYS A 5 1.02 18.90 -0.97
CA LYS A 5 1.75 19.21 0.27
C LYS A 5 3.23 18.99 -0.02
N LYS A 6 4.08 19.93 0.39
CA LYS A 6 5.52 19.69 0.39
C LYS A 6 5.79 18.69 1.52
N LEU A 7 6.16 17.48 1.14
CA LEU A 7 6.44 16.40 2.07
C LEU A 7 7.69 16.72 2.88
N THR A 8 7.68 16.28 4.14
CA THR A 8 8.88 16.20 4.97
C THR A 8 9.77 15.04 4.50
N LEU A 9 11.05 15.07 4.85
CA LEU A 9 11.99 13.98 4.53
C LEU A 9 11.51 12.61 5.06
N GLU A 10 10.81 12.58 6.19
CA GLU A 10 10.26 11.35 6.76
C GLU A 10 9.07 10.84 5.95
N GLU A 11 8.17 11.74 5.55
CA GLU A 11 7.03 11.39 4.69
C GLU A 11 7.48 10.92 3.30
N GLU A 12 8.54 11.51 2.74
CA GLU A 12 9.14 11.07 1.47
C GLU A 12 9.65 9.63 1.58
N ARG A 13 10.40 9.30 2.64
CA ARG A 13 10.89 7.93 2.88
C ARG A 13 9.75 6.94 3.06
N LEU A 14 8.77 7.28 3.90
CA LEU A 14 7.60 6.44 4.11
C LEU A 14 6.83 6.20 2.81
N ARG A 15 6.67 7.24 1.99
CA ARG A 15 6.05 7.14 0.67
C ARG A 15 6.81 6.21 -0.26
N GLU A 16 8.14 6.30 -0.32
CA GLU A 16 8.98 5.40 -1.10
C GLU A 16 8.87 3.93 -0.65
N GLU A 17 8.83 3.68 0.66
CA GLU A 17 8.62 2.35 1.23
C GLU A 17 7.26 1.78 0.84
N LEU A 18 6.20 2.58 0.96
CA LEU A 18 4.84 2.19 0.57
C LEU A 18 4.73 1.91 -0.93
N VAL A 19 5.36 2.72 -1.79
CA VAL A 19 5.41 2.49 -3.24
C VAL A 19 6.15 1.18 -3.54
N THR A 20 7.27 0.94 -2.89
CA THR A 20 8.03 -0.31 -3.05
C THR A 20 7.20 -1.53 -2.65
N LEU A 21 6.46 -1.43 -1.54
CA LEU A 21 5.56 -2.47 -1.07
C LEU A 21 4.41 -2.72 -2.05
N GLU A 22 3.76 -1.67 -2.56
CA GLU A 22 2.70 -1.76 -3.58
C GLU A 22 3.18 -2.50 -4.82
N VAL A 23 4.36 -2.13 -5.34
CA VAL A 23 4.93 -2.75 -6.54
C VAL A 23 5.20 -4.23 -6.30
N ARG A 24 5.74 -4.61 -5.14
CA ARG A 24 6.00 -6.02 -4.78
C ARG A 24 4.69 -6.81 -4.72
N ILE A 25 3.65 -6.27 -4.09
CA ILE A 25 2.33 -6.92 -4.00
C ILE A 25 1.72 -7.07 -5.40
N ARG A 26 1.74 -6.00 -6.20
CA ARG A 26 1.22 -5.99 -7.57
C ARG A 26 1.92 -7.03 -8.45
N MET A 27 3.25 -7.15 -8.36
CA MET A 27 4.01 -8.14 -9.12
C MET A 27 3.68 -9.57 -8.69
N LYS A 28 3.49 -9.83 -7.39
CA LYS A 28 3.02 -11.14 -6.91
C LYS A 28 1.64 -11.48 -7.44
N ILE A 29 0.67 -10.56 -7.33
CA ILE A 29 -0.69 -10.73 -7.86
C ILE A 29 -0.64 -11.01 -9.37
N LYS A 30 0.11 -10.21 -10.12
CA LYS A 30 0.27 -10.38 -11.57
C LYS A 30 0.82 -11.76 -11.90
N ARG A 31 1.87 -12.20 -11.21
CA ARG A 31 2.44 -13.55 -11.41
C ARG A 31 1.39 -14.64 -11.17
N ILE A 32 0.66 -14.56 -10.06
CA ILE A 32 -0.39 -15.53 -9.70
C ILE A 32 -1.45 -15.63 -10.80
N CYS A 33 -1.95 -14.49 -11.27
CA CYS A 33 -2.96 -14.43 -12.32
C CYS A 33 -2.43 -14.96 -13.66
N LEU A 34 -1.20 -14.61 -14.04
CA LEU A 34 -0.61 -15.06 -15.31
C LEU A 34 -0.30 -16.57 -15.32
N THR A 35 0.12 -17.13 -14.20
CA THR A 35 0.47 -18.56 -14.13
C THR A 35 -0.72 -19.46 -13.81
N ASN A 36 -1.94 -18.90 -13.68
CA ASN A 36 -3.14 -19.62 -13.22
C ASN A 36 -2.87 -20.52 -12.00
N LEU A 37 -2.02 -20.04 -11.08
CA LEU A 37 -1.76 -20.75 -9.84
C LEU A 37 -3.10 -20.89 -9.13
N LYS A 38 -3.51 -22.13 -8.80
CA LYS A 38 -4.70 -22.41 -7.99
C LYS A 38 -4.48 -21.89 -6.57
N LEU A 39 -4.55 -20.58 -6.42
CA LEU A 39 -4.57 -19.92 -5.13
C LEU A 39 -6.01 -19.83 -4.66
N PRO A 40 -6.28 -20.17 -3.39
CA PRO A 40 -7.58 -19.90 -2.79
C PRO A 40 -7.94 -18.43 -3.02
N TYR A 41 -9.18 -18.18 -3.43
CA TYR A 41 -9.71 -16.84 -3.70
C TYR A 41 -9.38 -15.86 -2.56
N GLU A 42 -9.47 -16.33 -1.32
CA GLU A 42 -9.17 -15.58 -0.10
C GLU A 42 -7.76 -15.00 -0.07
N ARG A 43 -6.75 -15.76 -0.52
CA ARG A 43 -5.35 -15.29 -0.55
C ARG A 43 -5.12 -14.22 -1.61
N LEU A 44 -5.77 -14.36 -2.77
CA LEU A 44 -5.70 -13.35 -3.83
C LEU A 44 -6.43 -12.06 -3.42
N SER A 45 -7.59 -12.21 -2.79
CA SER A 45 -8.38 -11.10 -2.23
C SER A 45 -7.59 -10.35 -1.16
N ALA A 46 -6.94 -11.06 -0.23
CA ALA A 46 -6.07 -10.46 0.79
C ALA A 46 -4.92 -9.66 0.17
N GLY A 47 -4.28 -10.17 -0.90
CA GLY A 47 -3.27 -9.44 -1.64
C GLY A 47 -3.79 -8.16 -2.29
N ARG A 48 -5.00 -8.20 -2.90
CA ARG A 48 -5.63 -7.02 -3.50
C ARG A 48 -5.94 -5.95 -2.44
N ARG A 49 -6.47 -6.36 -1.30
CA ARG A 49 -6.73 -5.46 -0.17
C ARG A 49 -5.45 -4.81 0.35
N LEU A 50 -4.36 -5.57 0.47
CA LEU A 50 -3.05 -5.01 0.87
C LEU A 50 -2.55 -3.97 -0.14
N LYS A 51 -2.71 -4.22 -1.44
CA LYS A 51 -2.37 -3.26 -2.50
C LYS A 51 -3.17 -1.97 -2.35
N GLU A 52 -4.49 -2.09 -2.17
CA GLU A 52 -5.38 -0.93 -1.99
C GLU A 52 -5.03 -0.13 -0.73
N LEU A 53 -4.70 -0.80 0.36
CA LEU A 53 -4.29 -0.15 1.60
C LEU A 53 -2.98 0.64 1.45
N CYS A 54 -2.00 0.11 0.69
CA CYS A 54 -0.78 0.85 0.36
C CYS A 54 -1.09 2.10 -0.48
N LEU A 55 -1.96 1.98 -1.49
CA LEU A 55 -2.37 3.12 -2.32
C LEU A 55 -3.11 4.19 -1.52
N LEU A 56 -3.98 3.78 -0.60
CA LEU A 56 -4.68 4.70 0.31
C LEU A 56 -3.71 5.42 1.24
N ALA A 57 -2.70 4.73 1.78
CA ALA A 57 -1.66 5.35 2.60
C ALA A 57 -0.86 6.39 1.80
N ILE A 58 -0.44 6.07 0.57
CA ILE A 58 0.25 7.00 -0.33
C ILE A 58 -0.61 8.23 -0.62
N SER A 59 -1.89 8.03 -0.97
CA SER A 59 -2.83 9.13 -1.21
C SER A 59 -2.97 10.02 0.02
N SER A 60 -3.05 9.41 1.22
CA SER A 60 -3.19 10.15 2.48
C SER A 60 -1.94 10.97 2.80
N ILE A 61 -0.74 10.48 2.46
CA ILE A 61 0.52 11.25 2.53
C ILE A 61 0.45 12.45 1.58
N ASP A 62 0.09 12.20 0.32
CA ASP A 62 0.05 13.23 -0.73
C ASP A 62 -1.00 14.32 -0.44
N GLU A 63 -2.10 13.94 0.22
CA GLU A 63 -3.19 14.82 0.65
C GLU A 63 -2.94 15.50 2.01
N GLY A 64 -1.97 15.01 2.80
CA GLY A 64 -1.75 15.46 4.18
C GLY A 64 -2.82 15.01 5.18
N ASP A 65 -3.56 13.94 4.90
CA ASP A 65 -4.56 13.36 5.79
C ASP A 65 -3.89 12.40 6.80
N GLU A 66 -3.41 12.97 7.90
CA GLU A 66 -2.67 12.24 8.93
C GLU A 66 -3.53 11.18 9.66
N ILE A 67 -4.83 11.43 9.81
CA ILE A 67 -5.75 10.51 10.51
C ILE A 67 -5.91 9.24 9.67
N LYS A 68 -6.20 9.41 8.39
CA LYS A 68 -6.36 8.30 7.45
C LYS A 68 -5.05 7.57 7.22
N LEU A 69 -3.93 8.30 7.14
CA LEU A 69 -2.60 7.71 7.07
C LEU A 69 -2.33 6.82 8.28
N ALA A 70 -2.55 7.32 9.50
CA ALA A 70 -2.33 6.56 10.73
C ALA A 70 -3.20 5.29 10.79
N ALA A 71 -4.45 5.36 10.34
CA ALA A 71 -5.33 4.20 10.23
C ALA A 71 -4.80 3.16 9.23
N CYS A 72 -4.35 3.60 8.05
CA CYS A 72 -3.77 2.70 7.04
C CYS A 72 -2.50 2.02 7.55
N LEU A 73 -1.59 2.76 8.19
CA LEU A 73 -0.36 2.21 8.75
C LEU A 73 -0.63 1.22 9.89
N ARG A 74 -1.66 1.45 10.70
CA ARG A 74 -2.09 0.50 11.74
C ARG A 74 -2.55 -0.82 11.10
N GLU A 75 -3.44 -0.75 10.11
CA GLU A 75 -3.93 -1.96 9.44
C GLU A 75 -2.81 -2.69 8.68
N LEU A 76 -1.84 -1.98 8.09
CA LEU A 76 -0.68 -2.60 7.46
C LEU A 76 0.21 -3.34 8.46
N ARG A 77 0.43 -2.75 9.65
CA ARG A 77 1.17 -3.39 10.75
C ARG A 77 0.46 -4.61 11.31
N GLU A 78 -0.85 -4.54 11.49
CA GLU A 78 -1.67 -5.70 11.90
C GLU A 78 -1.59 -6.87 10.90
N LYS A 79 -1.37 -6.56 9.61
CA LYS A 79 -1.15 -7.55 8.56
C LYS A 79 0.31 -8.00 8.42
N GLY A 80 1.20 -7.55 9.31
CA GLY A 80 2.62 -7.94 9.37
C GLY A 80 3.47 -7.35 8.24
N MET A 81 3.09 -6.21 7.67
CA MET A 81 3.90 -5.53 6.67
C MET A 81 5.05 -4.75 7.34
N PRO A 82 6.27 -4.76 6.76
CA PRO A 82 7.40 -4.02 7.29
C PRO A 82 7.30 -2.54 6.87
N ILE A 83 6.70 -1.72 7.75
CA ILE A 83 6.45 -0.27 7.57
C ILE A 83 6.46 0.40 8.95
#